data_AF-A0A955YT39-F1
#
_entry.id   AF-A0A955YT39-F1
#
_cell.length_a   1.000
_cell.length_b   1.000
_cell.length_c   1.000
_cell.angle_alpha   90.00
_cell.angle_beta   90.00
_cell.angle_gamma   90.00
#
_symmetry.space_group_name_H-M   'P 1'
#
loop_
_entity.id
_entity.type
_entity.pdbx_description
1 polymer ?
#
loop_
_entity_poly.entity_id
_entity_poly.type
_entity_poly.pdbx_seq_one_letter_code
_entity_poly.pdbx_strand_id
1 'polypeptide(L)'
;TNDLDVETLRSVEEALLEYPGCDLVVSHDRWFLDRVATHILAFEGDSQTVFMEGSYRDYEADRKKRLGDAADIPKRIKYRKLTKN
;
A
#
# COMPACT_ATOMS: atom_id res chain seq x y z
N THR A 1 -1.46 -5.87 -8.96
CA THR A 1 -1.88 -7.27 -9.09
C THR A 1 -2.68 -7.40 -10.38
N ASN A 2 -2.10 -7.06 -11.54
CA ASN A 2 -1.38 -7.94 -12.47
C ASN A 2 -2.02 -9.33 -12.62
N ASP A 3 -2.29 -9.74 -13.86
CA ASP A 3 -3.00 -10.93 -14.35
C ASP A 3 -2.39 -12.28 -13.89
N LEU A 4 -2.28 -12.48 -12.58
CA LEU A 4 -1.87 -13.74 -11.98
C LEU A 4 -3.10 -14.53 -11.58
N ASP A 5 -3.12 -15.81 -11.90
CA ASP A 5 -4.13 -16.71 -11.37
C ASP A 5 -4.00 -16.85 -9.84
N VAL A 6 -5.08 -17.31 -9.20
CA VAL A 6 -5.16 -17.42 -7.73
C VAL A 6 -4.08 -18.35 -7.15
N GLU A 7 -3.70 -19.37 -7.91
CA GLU A 7 -2.67 -20.32 -7.52
C GLU A 7 -1.28 -19.66 -7.51
N THR A 8 -0.95 -18.88 -8.54
CA THR A 8 0.32 -18.15 -8.61
C THR A 8 0.40 -17.08 -7.52
N LEU A 9 -0.70 -16.39 -7.21
CA LEU A 9 -0.73 -15.44 -6.10
C LEU A 9 -0.40 -16.11 -4.76
N ARG A 10 -0.96 -17.30 -4.49
CA ARG A 10 -0.66 -18.05 -3.26
C ARG A 10 0.81 -18.48 -3.20
N SER A 11 1.36 -18.97 -4.30
CA SER A 11 2.78 -19.36 -4.35
C SER A 11 3.71 -18.17 -4.09
N VAL A 12 3.34 -16.97 -4.57
CA VAL A 12 4.07 -15.73 -4.28
C VAL A 12 3.90 -15.31 -2.81
N GLU A 13 2.70 -15.42 -2.23
CA GLU A 13 2.47 -15.17 -0.81
C GLU A 13 3.36 -16.07 0.06
N GLU A 14 3.38 -17.38 -0.21
CA GLU A 14 4.20 -18.34 0.54
C GLU A 14 5.69 -18.05 0.40
N ALA A 15 6.16 -17.79 -0.83
CA ALA A 15 7.56 -17.45 -1.08
C ALA A 15 8.01 -16.19 -0.31
N LEU A 16 7.14 -15.18 -0.21
CA LEU A 16 7.43 -13.95 0.55
C LEU A 16 7.44 -14.20 2.06
N LEU A 17 6.56 -15.06 2.57
CA LEU A 17 6.51 -15.38 4.00
C LEU A 17 7.70 -16.25 4.46
N GLU A 18 8.22 -17.11 3.58
CA GLU A 18 9.37 -17.97 3.86
C GLU A 18 10.71 -17.27 3.61
N TYR A 19 10.73 -16.15 2.89
CA TYR A 19 11.95 -15.43 2.57
C TYR A 19 12.55 -14.79 3.84
N PRO A 20 13.79 -15.14 4.23
CA PRO A 20 14.40 -14.64 5.47
C PRO A 20 14.96 -13.21 5.36
N GLY A 21 14.75 -12.54 4.22
CA GLY A 21 15.29 -11.21 3.94
C GLY A 21 14.28 -10.09 4.17
N CYS A 22 14.49 -8.98 3.48
CA CYS A 22 13.59 -7.83 3.49
C CYS A 22 13.07 -7.62 2.07
N ASP A 23 11.75 -7.62 1.94
CA ASP A 23 11.06 -7.40 0.68
C ASP A 23 10.33 -6.07 0.68
N LEU A 24 10.44 -5.33 -0.42
CA LEU A 24 9.62 -4.16 -0.70
C LEU A 24 8.59 -4.52 -1.77
N VAL A 25 7.33 -4.63 -1.37
CA VAL A 25 6.23 -5.01 -2.26
C VAL A 25 5.29 -3.84 -2.51
N VAL A 26 5.03 -3.56 -3.79
CA VAL A 26 4.06 -2.54 -4.22
C VAL A 26 2.85 -3.25 -4.81
N SER A 27 1.72 -3.19 -4.11
CA SER A 27 0.46 -3.78 -4.54
C SER A 27 -0.73 -2.84 -4.29
N HIS A 28 -1.79 -3.05 -5.06
CA HIS A 28 -3.10 -2.42 -4.82
C HIS A 28 -4.13 -3.41 -4.26
N ASP A 29 -3.75 -4.69 -4.11
CA ASP A 29 -4.60 -5.70 -3.48
C ASP A 29 -4.46 -5.63 -1.96
N ARG A 30 -5.54 -5.20 -1.32
CA ARG A 30 -5.61 -4.99 0.13
C ARG A 30 -5.49 -6.32 0.89
N TRP A 31 -6.08 -7.40 0.37
CA TRP A 31 -6.05 -8.71 1.02
C TRP A 31 -4.65 -9.31 0.98
N PHE A 32 -3.95 -9.14 -0.13
CA PHE A 32 -2.56 -9.56 -0.25
C PHE A 32 -1.68 -8.79 0.74
N LEU A 33 -1.79 -7.45 0.78
CA LEU A 33 -1.02 -6.62 1.70
C LEU A 33 -1.31 -6.94 3.16
N ASP A 34 -2.58 -7.20 3.51
CA ASP A 34 -2.96 -7.63 4.87
C ASP A 34 -2.26 -8.91 5.32
N ARG A 35 -1.90 -9.79 4.39
CA ARG A 35 -1.33 -11.11 4.70
C ARG A 35 0.19 -11.11 4.75
N VAL A 36 0.84 -10.31 3.91
CA VAL A 36 2.31 -10.34 3.77
C VAL A 36 3.01 -9.12 4.38
N ALA A 37 2.32 -7.98 4.54
CA ALA A 37 2.97 -6.76 4.99
C ALA A 37 3.15 -6.74 6.51
N THR A 38 4.37 -6.42 6.95
CA THR A 38 4.69 -6.11 8.35
C THR A 38 4.73 -4.61 8.60
N HIS A 39 4.91 -3.82 7.54
CA HIS A 39 4.95 -2.37 7.55
C HIS A 39 4.26 -1.82 6.30
N ILE A 40 3.63 -0.65 6.45
CA ILE A 40 3.00 0.08 5.34
C ILE A 40 3.74 1.39 5.11
N LEU A 41 4.22 1.56 3.87
CA LEU A 41 4.65 2.84 3.34
C LEU A 41 3.53 3.42 2.47
N ALA A 42 2.74 4.31 3.03
CA ALA A 42 1.63 4.94 2.35
C ALA A 42 2.02 6.29 1.76
N PHE A 43 1.73 6.49 0.48
CA PHE A 43 1.79 7.79 -0.17
C PHE A 43 0.43 8.46 -0.04
N GLU A 44 0.35 9.48 0.81
CA GLU A 44 -0.84 10.28 1.02
C GLU A 44 -0.83 11.52 0.09
N GLY A 45 -1.91 12.29 0.11
CA GLY A 45 -2.01 13.54 -0.67
C GLY A 45 -0.90 14.52 -0.35
N ASP A 46 -0.73 15.54 -1.21
CA ASP A 46 0.26 16.61 -1.02
C ASP A 46 1.72 16.12 -0.89
N SER A 47 2.03 15.01 -1.56
CA SER A 47 3.36 14.39 -1.57
C SER A 47 3.88 13.99 -0.18
N GLN A 48 2.97 13.72 0.75
CA GLN A 48 3.31 13.21 2.07
C GLN A 48 3.44 11.68 2.05
N THR A 49 4.35 11.16 2.86
CA THR A 49 4.50 9.73 3.07
C THR A 49 4.34 9.41 4.55
N VAL A 50 3.66 8.30 4.83
CA VAL A 50 3.48 7.76 6.17
C VAL A 50 4.09 6.37 6.17
N PHE A 51 5.00 6.14 7.13
CA PHE A 51 5.57 4.83 7.38
C PHE A 51 5.12 4.35 8.74
N MET A 52 4.48 3.18 8.80
CA MET A 52 4.00 2.61 10.05
C MET A 52 4.17 1.10 10.07
N GLU A 53 4.30 0.57 11.28
CA GLU A 53 4.27 -0.86 11.55
C GLU A 53 2.81 -1.35 11.55
N GLY A 54 2.60 -2.54 10.99
CA GLY A 54 1.29 -3.17 10.88
C GLY A 54 0.89 -3.51 9.45
N SER A 55 -0.28 -4.14 9.34
CA SER A 55 -0.90 -4.55 8.09
C SER A 55 -1.61 -3.39 7.39
N TYR A 56 -2.18 -3.65 6.20
CA TYR A 56 -2.96 -2.64 5.48
C TYR A 56 -4.23 -2.23 6.26
N ARG A 57 -4.89 -3.16 6.94
CA ARG A 57 -6.02 -2.88 7.85
C ARG A 57 -5.65 -1.93 8.98
N ASP A 58 -4.49 -2.12 9.58
CA ASP A 58 -4.01 -1.25 10.66
C ASP A 58 -3.80 0.17 10.13
N TYR A 59 -3.23 0.29 8.93
CA TYR A 59 -3.12 1.56 8.23
C TYR A 59 -4.48 2.19 7.89
N GLU A 60 -5.47 1.44 7.39
CA GLU A 60 -6.81 1.99 7.14
C GLU A 60 -7.46 2.51 8.43
N ALA A 61 -7.31 1.79 9.54
CA ALA A 61 -7.83 2.21 10.84
C ALA A 61 -7.14 3.49 11.36
N ASP A 62 -5.81 3.55 11.28
CA ASP A 62 -5.03 4.73 11.64
C ASP A 62 -5.38 5.93 10.75
N ARG A 63 -5.43 5.74 9.44
CA ARG A 63 -5.80 6.76 8.47
C ARG A 63 -7.19 7.33 8.73
N LYS A 64 -8.17 6.47 9.02
CA LYS A 64 -9.53 6.91 9.38
C LYS A 64 -9.53 7.71 10.69
N LYS A 65 -8.73 7.31 11.67
CA LYS A 65 -8.57 8.04 12.94
C LYS A 65 -7.92 9.41 12.74
N ARG A 66 -6.91 9.52 11.87
CA ARG A 66 -6.18 10.77 11.59
C ARG A 66 -6.97 11.76 10.73
N LEU A 67 -7.63 11.27 9.69
CA LEU A 67 -8.23 12.12 8.66
C LEU A 67 -9.76 12.22 8.75
N GLY A 68 -10.41 11.38 9.57
CA GLY A 68 -11.87 11.34 9.68
C GLY A 68 -12.54 11.09 8.32
N ASP A 69 -13.66 11.76 8.06
CA ASP A 69 -14.42 11.64 6.80
C ASP A 69 -13.62 12.12 5.57
N ALA A 70 -12.57 12.92 5.76
CA ALA A 70 -11.71 13.36 4.66
C ALA A 70 -10.84 12.23 4.09
N ALA A 71 -10.74 11.08 4.78
CA ALA A 71 -10.04 9.89 4.29
C ALA A 71 -10.72 9.30 3.03
N ASP A 72 -12.03 9.38 2.93
CA ASP A 72 -12.81 8.75 1.86
C ASP A 72 -13.11 9.70 0.69
N ILE A 73 -12.70 10.97 0.80
CA ILE A 73 -12.90 11.97 -0.23
C ILE A 73 -11.71 11.94 -1.20
N PRO A 74 -11.87 11.46 -2.44
CA PRO A 74 -10.80 11.49 -3.43
C PRO A 74 -10.45 12.93 -3.78
N LYS A 75 -9.29 13.41 -3.31
CA LYS A 75 -8.76 14.72 -3.69
C LYS A 75 -8.00 14.60 -5.00
N ARG A 76 -8.40 15.39 -6.00
CA ARG A 76 -7.74 15.43 -7.29
C ARG A 76 -6.37 16.11 -7.14
N ILE A 77 -5.31 15.31 -7.18
CA ILE A 77 -3.92 15.80 -7.14
C ILE A 77 -3.63 16.54 -8.45
N LYS A 78 -3.31 17.84 -8.37
CA LYS A 78 -2.84 18.62 -9.53
C LYS A 78 -1.32 18.53 -9.57
N TYR A 79 -0.78 17.66 -10.41
CA TYR A 79 0.66 17.62 -10.65
C TYR A 79 1.11 18.85 -11.45
N ARG A 80 2.25 19.44 -11.05
CA ARG A 80 2.93 20.47 -11.84
C ARG A 80 3.45 19.80 -13.12
N LYS A 81 3.05 20.29 -14.30
CA LYS A 81 3.58 19.78 -15.57
C LYS A 81 5.10 19.99 -15.60
N LEU A 82 5.84 18.90 -15.83
CA LEU A 82 7.27 18.97 -16.16
C LEU A 82 7.39 19.61 -17.54
N THR A 83 7.69 20.91 -17.59
CA THR A 83 8.10 21.60 -18.82
C THR A 83 9.53 21.20 -19.15
N LYS A 84 9.73 20.55 -20.29
CA LYS A 84 11.06 20.45 -20.92
C LYS A 84 11.46 21.83 -21.41
N ASN A 85 12.64 22.31 -20.98
CA ASN A 85 13.35 23.38 -21.68
C ASN A 85 14.00 22.83 -22.94
#